data_AF-A0A2J6XHZ3-F1
#
_entry.id   AF-A0A2J6XHZ3-F1
#
_cell.length_a   1.000
_cell.length_b   1.000
_cell.length_c   1.000
_cell.angle_alpha   90.00
_cell.angle_beta   90.00
_cell.angle_gamma   90.00
#
_symmetry.space_group_name_H-M   'P 1'
#
loop_
_entity.id
_entity.type
_entity.pdbx_description
1 polymer ?
#
loop_
_entity_poly.entity_id
_entity_poly.type
_entity_poly.pdbx_seq_one_letter_code
_entity_poly.pdbx_strand_id
1 'polypeptide(L)'
;MEINSKKNVVIKIEIPEEDYKILSKIAKAKGYSLPNDYIRELIISSVEKGNAEQAQINKELIETISKRIERLMQDLLNPFTQKIDDLSSRIADLVESIEETKVEKPQQLQQKEEAKSKKKTAIDILKEQGVIFSDEVQWLRNPDAYFKKLESSGAIVLYFDDERIALDKDYWDRFKSKLMTIAIRDAKEVEDLLASDFGENGGKLFNKLVKKGMVFYDEDMKSWSLSSSS
;
A
#
# COMPACT_ATOMS: atom_id res chain seq x y z
N MET A 1 42.93 23.67 -32.61
CA MET A 1 41.56 23.58 -33.17
C MET A 1 41.05 22.19 -32.84
N GLU A 2 40.25 22.05 -31.78
CA GLU A 2 39.60 20.78 -31.44
C GLU A 2 38.29 20.70 -32.22
N ILE A 3 38.21 19.71 -33.12
CA ILE A 3 36.97 19.40 -33.85
C ILE A 3 36.12 18.57 -32.89
N ASN A 4 35.07 19.20 -32.35
CA ASN A 4 34.09 18.55 -31.50
C ASN A 4 33.24 17.57 -32.34
N SER A 5 33.71 16.32 -32.49
CA SER A 5 32.97 15.27 -33.17
C SER A 5 31.77 14.84 -32.33
N LYS A 6 30.58 15.35 -32.68
CA LYS A 6 29.30 14.86 -32.13
C LYS A 6 29.20 13.34 -32.34
N LYS A 7 28.97 12.58 -31.26
CA LYS A 7 28.73 11.14 -31.33
C LYS A 7 27.41 10.89 -32.07
N ASN A 8 27.48 10.24 -33.22
CA ASN A 8 26.29 9.85 -33.99
C ASN A 8 25.83 8.46 -33.55
N VAL A 9 24.52 8.31 -33.30
CA VAL A 9 23.87 7.02 -33.06
C VAL A 9 23.12 6.63 -34.33
N VAL A 10 23.33 5.42 -34.83
CA VAL A 10 22.65 4.90 -36.02
C VAL A 10 21.45 4.08 -35.59
N ILE A 11 20.27 4.44 -36.09
CA ILE A 11 19.03 3.70 -35.91
C ILE A 11 18.67 3.08 -37.26
N LYS A 12 18.59 1.74 -37.32
CA LYS A 12 18.15 1.02 -38.52
C LYS A 12 16.66 0.72 -38.39
N ILE A 13 15.89 1.13 -39.40
CA ILE A 13 14.45 0.87 -39.49
C ILE A 13 14.22 0.10 -40.78
N GLU A 14 13.56 -1.06 -40.69
CA GLU A 14 13.16 -1.85 -41.85
C GLU A 14 11.70 -1.52 -42.15
N ILE A 15 11.46 -0.99 -43.35
CA ILE A 15 10.12 -0.69 -43.85
C ILE A 15 9.95 -1.26 -45.27
N PRO A 16 8.73 -1.62 -45.66
CA PRO A 16 8.42 -1.97 -47.04
C PRO A 16 8.86 -0.89 -48.03
N GLU A 17 9.31 -1.30 -49.21
CA GLU A 17 9.82 -0.38 -50.24
C GLU A 17 8.74 0.63 -50.69
N GLU A 18 7.47 0.21 -50.68
CA GLU A 18 6.33 1.06 -51.00
C GLU A 18 6.17 2.20 -49.99
N ASP A 19 6.29 1.88 -48.70
CA ASP A 19 6.21 2.86 -47.62
C ASP A 19 7.38 3.84 -47.66
N TYR A 20 8.57 3.38 -48.03
CA TYR A 20 9.73 4.27 -48.23
C TYR A 20 9.49 5.25 -49.40
N LYS A 21 8.89 4.79 -50.51
CA LYS A 21 8.54 5.66 -51.64
C LYS A 21 7.52 6.72 -51.26
N ILE A 22 6.51 6.35 -50.47
CA ILE A 22 5.51 7.29 -49.93
C ILE A 22 6.18 8.31 -49.02
N LEU A 23 7.02 7.86 -48.08
CA LEU A 23 7.75 8.70 -47.16
C LEU A 23 8.67 9.70 -47.89
N SER A 24 9.35 9.26 -48.95
CA SER A 24 10.20 10.12 -49.77
C SER A 24 9.41 11.21 -50.50
N LYS A 25 8.22 10.88 -51.03
CA LYS A 25 7.33 11.87 -51.65
C LYS A 25 6.85 12.91 -50.63
N ILE A 26 6.45 12.46 -49.43
CA ILE A 26 5.99 13.34 -48.35
C ILE A 26 7.13 14.26 -47.87
N ALA A 27 8.34 13.72 -47.69
CA ALA A 27 9.50 14.50 -47.28
C ALA A 27 9.80 15.63 -48.28
N LYS A 28 9.81 15.32 -49.59
CA LYS A 28 10.01 16.31 -50.66
C LYS A 28 8.91 17.35 -50.71
N ALA A 29 7.64 16.93 -50.58
CA ALA A 29 6.50 17.85 -50.56
C ALA A 29 6.56 18.83 -49.38
N LYS A 30 7.17 18.42 -48.27
CA LYS A 30 7.40 19.26 -47.08
C LYS A 30 8.74 20.02 -47.10
N GLY A 31 9.48 19.98 -48.21
CA GLY A 31 10.71 20.75 -48.41
C GLY A 31 12.00 20.06 -47.93
N TYR A 32 11.94 18.80 -47.50
CA TYR A 32 13.11 18.04 -47.05
C TYR A 32 13.80 17.36 -48.22
N SER A 33 15.14 17.45 -48.24
CA SER A 33 15.96 16.81 -49.28
C SER A 33 16.13 15.31 -49.04
N LEU A 34 16.19 14.88 -47.78
CA LEU A 34 16.35 13.48 -47.39
C LEU A 34 15.18 13.03 -46.50
N PRO A 35 14.65 11.79 -46.70
CA PRO A 35 13.64 11.22 -45.81
C PRO A 35 14.11 11.11 -44.36
N ASN A 36 15.40 10.87 -44.13
CA ASN A 36 15.97 10.74 -42.79
C ASN A 36 15.85 12.03 -41.96
N ASP A 37 16.02 13.20 -42.59
CA ASP A 37 15.90 14.48 -41.89
C ASP A 37 14.45 14.76 -41.52
N TYR A 38 13.52 14.38 -42.39
CA TYR A 38 12.09 14.47 -42.11
C TYR A 38 11.66 13.54 -40.96
N ILE A 39 12.17 12.30 -40.93
CA ILE A 39 11.89 11.35 -39.83
C ILE A 39 12.45 11.89 -38.50
N ARG A 40 13.68 12.44 -38.52
CA ARG A 40 14.29 13.04 -37.32
C ARG A 40 13.41 14.14 -36.75
N GLU A 41 12.92 15.04 -37.59
CA GLU A 41 12.06 16.15 -37.17
C GLU A 41 10.70 15.67 -36.66
N LEU A 42 10.12 14.64 -37.28
CA LEU A 42 8.87 14.03 -36.79
C LEU A 42 9.05 13.42 -35.40
N ILE A 43 10.16 12.71 -35.16
CA ILE A 43 10.44 12.12 -33.84
C ILE A 43 10.62 13.21 -32.79
N ILE A 44 11.39 14.26 -33.09
CA ILE A 44 11.65 15.37 -32.15
C ILE A 44 10.35 16.13 -31.85
N SER A 45 9.60 16.53 -32.89
CA SER A 45 8.35 17.28 -32.72
C SER A 45 7.25 16.48 -32.03
N SER A 46 7.21 15.15 -32.19
CA SER A 46 6.28 14.28 -31.46
C SER A 46 6.62 14.18 -29.98
N VAL A 47 7.91 14.15 -29.63
CA VAL A 47 8.36 14.15 -28.22
C VAL A 47 8.10 15.50 -27.56
N GLU A 48 8.33 16.60 -28.27
CA GLU A 48 8.04 17.96 -27.76
C GLU A 48 6.55 18.21 -27.54
N LYS A 49 5.69 17.78 -28.47
CA LYS A 49 4.23 17.87 -28.32
C LYS A 49 3.70 16.92 -27.25
N GLY A 50 4.21 15.70 -27.18
CA GLY A 50 3.86 14.73 -26.13
C GLY A 50 4.19 15.23 -24.73
N ASN A 51 5.34 15.88 -24.54
CA ASN A 51 5.74 16.46 -23.26
C ASN A 51 4.89 17.68 -22.87
N ALA A 52 4.49 18.52 -23.84
CA ALA A 52 3.66 19.70 -23.58
C ALA A 52 2.21 19.32 -23.20
N GLU A 53 1.61 18.37 -23.92
CA GLU A 53 0.25 17.88 -23.63
C GLU A 53 0.19 17.10 -22.31
N GLN A 54 1.19 16.26 -22.01
CA GLN A 54 1.27 15.55 -20.72
C GLN A 54 1.48 16.49 -19.54
N ALA A 55 2.32 17.53 -19.67
CA ALA A 55 2.54 18.50 -18.60
C ALA A 55 1.28 19.33 -18.29
N GLN A 56 0.48 19.66 -19.31
CA GLN A 56 -0.74 20.44 -19.14
C GLN A 56 -1.89 19.60 -18.57
N ILE A 57 -2.07 18.36 -19.05
CA ILE A 57 -3.06 17.41 -18.51
C ILE A 57 -2.75 17.08 -17.04
N ASN A 58 -1.46 16.87 -16.70
CA ASN A 58 -1.06 16.60 -15.32
C ASN A 58 -1.35 17.79 -14.40
N LYS A 59 -1.13 19.02 -14.86
CA LYS A 59 -1.37 20.22 -14.04
C LYS A 59 -2.85 20.43 -13.73
N GLU A 60 -3.71 20.28 -14.73
CA GLU A 60 -5.17 20.45 -14.58
C GLU A 60 -5.80 19.33 -13.73
N LEU A 61 -5.32 18.09 -13.93
CA LEU A 61 -5.71 16.94 -13.11
C LEU A 61 -5.26 17.09 -11.65
N ILE A 62 -4.02 17.54 -11.41
CA ILE A 62 -3.51 17.80 -10.06
C ILE A 62 -4.30 18.91 -9.37
N GLU A 63 -4.67 19.98 -10.08
CA GLU A 63 -5.47 21.07 -9.50
C GLU A 63 -6.89 20.61 -9.15
N THR A 64 -7.50 19.77 -10.00
CA THR A 64 -8.84 19.19 -9.76
C THR A 64 -8.83 18.21 -8.60
N ILE A 65 -7.80 17.37 -8.51
CA ILE A 65 -7.60 16.44 -7.40
C ILE A 65 -7.36 17.21 -6.10
N SER A 66 -6.54 18.27 -6.13
CA SER A 66 -6.25 19.09 -4.94
C SER A 66 -7.51 19.75 -4.37
N LYS A 67 -8.34 20.36 -5.22
CA LYS A 67 -9.63 20.96 -4.80
C LYS A 67 -10.59 19.91 -4.22
N ARG A 68 -10.56 18.67 -4.75
CA ARG A 68 -11.39 17.57 -4.26
C ARG A 68 -10.89 17.03 -2.91
N ILE A 69 -9.58 16.93 -2.72
CA ILE A 69 -8.97 16.57 -1.44
C ILE A 69 -9.27 17.64 -0.38
N GLU A 70 -9.14 18.93 -0.72
CA GLU A 70 -9.44 20.04 0.18
C GLU A 70 -10.89 20.00 0.67
N ARG A 71 -11.84 19.77 -0.24
CA ARG A 71 -13.26 19.60 0.10
C ARG A 71 -13.52 18.35 0.94
N LEU A 72 -12.91 17.21 0.62
CA LEU A 72 -13.03 16.00 1.42
C LEU A 72 -12.42 16.18 2.83
N MET A 73 -11.31 16.92 2.95
CA MET A 73 -10.75 17.27 4.24
C MET A 73 -11.69 18.18 5.05
N GLN A 74 -12.32 19.17 4.42
CA GLN A 74 -13.33 20.00 5.10
C GLN A 74 -14.55 19.18 5.53
N ASP A 75 -15.05 18.31 4.65
CA ASP A 75 -16.21 17.45 4.92
C ASP A 75 -15.92 16.40 6.01
N LEU A 76 -14.66 15.93 6.11
CA LEU A 76 -14.22 15.03 7.18
C LEU A 76 -13.94 15.78 8.49
N LEU A 77 -13.35 16.97 8.45
CA LEU A 77 -13.04 17.75 9.65
C LEU A 77 -14.30 18.27 10.34
N ASN A 78 -15.31 18.70 9.59
CA ASN A 78 -16.55 19.26 10.13
C ASN A 78 -17.25 18.36 11.18
N PRO A 79 -17.46 17.05 10.94
CA PRO A 79 -18.01 16.14 11.96
C PRO A 79 -17.04 15.84 13.12
N PHE A 80 -15.72 15.98 12.96
CA PHE A 80 -14.78 15.89 14.08
C PHE A 80 -14.81 17.14 14.95
N THR A 81 -14.91 18.33 14.36
CA THR A 81 -15.07 19.60 15.09
C THR A 81 -16.35 19.60 15.91
N GLN A 82 -17.48 19.17 15.32
CA GLN A 82 -18.76 19.05 16.05
C GLN A 82 -18.70 18.06 17.21
N LYS A 83 -17.97 16.94 17.05
CA LYS A 83 -17.76 15.97 18.14
C LYS A 83 -16.82 16.50 19.23
N ILE A 84 -15.84 17.31 18.87
CA ILE A 84 -14.93 17.96 19.82
C ILE A 84 -15.68 19.02 20.64
N ASP A 85 -16.58 19.78 20.02
CA ASP A 85 -17.42 20.76 20.72
C ASP A 85 -18.40 20.07 21.68
N ASP A 86 -19.06 18.98 21.25
CA ASP A 86 -19.94 18.16 22.11
C ASP A 86 -19.16 17.53 23.27
N LEU A 87 -17.93 17.06 23.03
CA LEU A 87 -17.03 16.57 24.08
C LEU A 87 -16.62 17.70 25.04
N SER A 88 -16.33 18.88 24.53
CA SER A 88 -15.94 20.04 25.34
C SER A 88 -17.10 20.50 26.23
N SER A 89 -18.33 20.50 25.71
CA SER A 89 -19.55 20.77 26.47
C SER A 89 -19.76 19.72 27.57
N ARG A 90 -19.69 18.43 27.23
CA ARG A 90 -19.84 17.35 28.22
C ARG A 90 -18.74 17.36 29.29
N ILE A 91 -17.53 17.76 28.93
CA ILE A 91 -16.42 17.93 29.88
C ILE A 91 -16.73 19.11 30.81
N ALA A 92 -17.24 20.23 30.30
CA ALA A 92 -17.66 21.36 31.13
C ALA A 92 -18.78 20.96 32.10
N ASP A 93 -19.81 20.27 31.61
CA ASP A 93 -20.93 19.77 32.43
C ASP A 93 -20.46 18.79 33.52
N LEU A 94 -19.50 17.92 33.19
CA LEU A 94 -18.88 16.99 34.14
C LEU A 94 -18.01 17.70 35.18
N VAL A 95 -17.25 18.72 34.77
CA VAL A 95 -16.42 19.53 35.68
C VAL A 95 -17.30 20.29 36.66
N GLU A 96 -18.40 20.89 36.19
CA GLU A 96 -19.40 21.56 37.03
C GLU A 96 -20.06 20.58 38.01
N SER A 97 -20.48 19.39 37.54
CA SER A 97 -21.05 18.33 38.39
C SER A 97 -20.05 17.79 39.43
N ILE A 98 -18.76 17.77 39.11
CA ILE A 98 -17.68 17.34 40.03
C ILE A 98 -17.38 18.42 41.07
N GLU A 99 -17.51 19.71 40.72
CA GLU A 99 -17.34 20.81 41.67
C GLU A 99 -18.50 20.89 42.66
N GLU A 100 -19.73 20.57 42.24
CA GLU A 100 -20.90 20.46 43.13
C GLU A 100 -20.80 19.29 44.13
N THR A 101 -20.03 18.24 43.79
CA THR A 101 -19.96 16.98 44.59
C THR A 101 -18.72 16.91 45.50
N LYS A 102 -17.90 17.97 45.60
CA LYS A 102 -16.65 17.97 46.41
C LYS A 102 -16.82 18.18 47.91
N VAL A 103 -18.04 18.25 48.43
CA VAL A 103 -18.30 18.22 49.87
C VAL A 103 -18.74 16.80 50.22
N GLU A 104 -17.96 16.13 51.08
CA GLU A 104 -18.15 14.79 51.67
C GLU A 104 -17.32 13.62 51.06
N LYS A 105 -16.26 13.26 51.80
CA LYS A 105 -15.60 11.95 51.82
C LYS A 105 -16.12 11.18 53.06
N PRO A 106 -15.81 9.88 53.25
CA PRO A 106 -15.60 8.77 52.31
C PRO A 106 -16.37 7.47 52.74
N GLN A 107 -16.22 6.41 51.94
CA GLN A 107 -16.59 4.99 52.16
C GLN A 107 -17.83 4.53 51.40
N GLN A 108 -17.60 3.78 50.31
CA GLN A 108 -18.07 2.40 50.18
C GLN A 108 -17.48 1.77 48.92
N LEU A 109 -16.69 0.72 49.14
CA LEU A 109 -16.45 -0.32 48.15
C LEU A 109 -17.80 -0.98 47.86
N GLN A 110 -18.31 -0.87 46.63
CA GLN A 110 -18.79 -1.98 45.80
C GLN A 110 -19.53 -1.47 44.55
N GLN A 111 -19.12 -2.05 43.42
CA GLN A 111 -19.92 -2.24 42.20
C GLN A 111 -20.42 -0.98 41.47
N LYS A 112 -19.56 -0.47 40.58
CA LYS A 112 -20.02 0.03 39.29
C LYS A 112 -19.14 -0.58 38.19
N GLU A 113 -19.68 -1.61 37.55
CA GLU A 113 -19.32 -1.99 36.19
C GLU A 113 -19.64 -0.79 35.29
N GLU A 114 -18.71 0.16 35.23
CA GLU A 114 -18.71 1.16 34.20
C GLU A 114 -18.15 0.52 32.93
N ALA A 115 -19.05 0.31 31.98
CA ALA A 115 -18.75 0.08 30.58
C ALA A 115 -17.91 1.25 30.02
N LYS A 116 -16.63 1.29 30.40
CA LYS A 116 -15.59 1.91 29.59
C LYS A 116 -15.62 1.16 28.28
N SER A 117 -16.03 1.83 27.21
CA SER A 117 -15.81 1.37 25.85
C SER A 117 -14.37 0.85 25.78
N LYS A 118 -14.21 -0.47 25.76
CA LYS A 118 -12.90 -1.10 25.71
C LYS A 118 -12.28 -0.60 24.43
N LYS A 119 -11.36 0.37 24.51
CA LYS A 119 -10.48 0.72 23.40
C LYS A 119 -9.92 -0.61 22.92
N LYS A 120 -10.27 -1.03 21.71
CA LYS A 120 -9.80 -2.30 21.14
C LYS A 120 -8.30 -2.35 21.35
N THR A 121 -7.84 -3.34 22.12
CA THR A 121 -6.42 -3.45 22.40
C THR A 121 -5.70 -3.89 21.13
N ALA A 122 -4.39 -3.67 21.05
CA ALA A 122 -3.62 -4.10 19.88
C ALA A 122 -3.81 -5.60 19.58
N ILE A 123 -3.98 -6.43 20.62
CA ILE A 123 -4.23 -7.86 20.46
C ILE A 123 -5.66 -8.16 19.99
N ASP A 124 -6.67 -7.35 20.36
CA ASP A 124 -8.03 -7.50 19.84
C ASP A 124 -8.09 -7.16 18.35
N ILE A 125 -7.36 -6.12 17.93
CA ILE A 125 -7.23 -5.74 16.51
C ILE A 125 -6.54 -6.86 15.72
N LEU A 126 -5.48 -7.45 16.26
CA LEU A 126 -4.80 -8.58 15.62
C LEU A 126 -5.71 -9.80 15.48
N LYS A 127 -6.54 -10.11 16.49
CA LYS A 127 -7.51 -11.21 16.42
C LYS A 127 -8.59 -10.97 15.37
N GLU A 128 -9.03 -9.73 15.20
CA GLU A 128 -10.01 -9.36 14.18
C GLU A 128 -9.41 -9.42 12.76
N GLN A 129 -8.18 -8.95 12.58
CA GLN A 129 -7.54 -8.86 11.27
C GLN A 129 -6.74 -10.12 10.86
N GLY A 130 -6.40 -10.97 11.83
CA GLY A 130 -5.59 -12.19 11.66
C GLY A 130 -4.09 -11.94 11.49
N VAL A 131 -3.72 -10.88 10.76
CA VAL A 131 -2.34 -10.48 10.49
C VAL A 131 -2.22 -8.95 10.48
N ILE A 132 -1.07 -8.44 10.92
CA ILE A 132 -0.70 -7.02 10.85
C ILE A 132 0.70 -6.92 10.25
N PHE A 133 0.82 -6.14 9.19
CA PHE A 133 2.09 -5.89 8.50
C PHE A 133 2.75 -4.60 8.98
N SER A 134 4.08 -4.53 8.98
CA SER A 134 4.79 -3.31 9.39
C SER A 134 4.47 -2.10 8.50
N ASP A 135 4.16 -2.35 7.22
CA ASP A 135 3.78 -1.31 6.25
C ASP A 135 2.49 -0.58 6.66
N GLU A 136 1.56 -1.26 7.36
CA GLU A 136 0.28 -0.71 7.79
C GLU A 136 0.38 0.12 9.08
N VAL A 137 1.49 -0.04 9.82
CA VAL A 137 1.71 0.61 11.10
C VAL A 137 2.91 1.57 11.08
N GLN A 138 3.40 1.96 9.90
CA GLN A 138 4.47 2.96 9.76
C GLN A 138 4.08 4.34 10.33
N TRP A 139 2.79 4.63 10.47
CA TRP A 139 2.29 5.84 11.11
C TRP A 139 2.53 5.87 12.64
N LEU A 140 2.85 4.73 13.27
CA LEU A 140 3.18 4.68 14.69
C LEU A 140 4.56 5.27 14.95
N ARG A 141 4.66 6.08 16.00
CA ARG A 141 5.93 6.66 16.47
C ARG A 141 6.99 5.63 16.83
N ASN A 142 6.57 4.44 17.26
CA ASN A 142 7.48 3.33 17.58
C ASN A 142 6.84 1.99 17.19
N PRO A 143 7.01 1.55 15.94
CA PRO A 143 6.51 0.26 15.46
C PRO A 143 7.13 -0.91 16.23
N ASP A 144 8.41 -0.83 16.58
CA ASP A 144 9.14 -1.89 17.29
C ASP A 144 8.51 -2.23 18.64
N ALA A 145 8.19 -1.20 19.42
CA ALA A 145 7.51 -1.38 20.70
C ALA A 145 6.10 -1.96 20.54
N TYR A 146 5.43 -1.67 19.41
CA TYR A 146 4.11 -2.21 19.10
C TYR A 146 4.17 -3.72 18.82
N PHE A 147 5.08 -4.16 17.95
CA PHE A 147 5.29 -5.60 17.66
C PHE A 147 5.73 -6.37 18.91
N LYS A 148 6.65 -5.81 19.70
CA LYS A 148 7.09 -6.42 20.97
C LYS A 148 5.95 -6.59 21.97
N LYS A 149 5.00 -5.64 21.99
CA LYS A 149 3.80 -5.72 22.84
C LYS A 149 2.83 -6.79 22.33
N LEU A 150 2.65 -6.92 21.01
CA LEU A 150 1.85 -8.00 20.42
C LEU A 150 2.43 -9.37 20.75
N GLU A 151 3.75 -9.53 20.60
CA GLU A 151 4.47 -10.76 20.93
C GLU A 151 4.30 -11.13 22.41
N SER A 152 4.49 -10.16 23.31
CA SER A 152 4.27 -10.35 24.76
C SER A 152 2.82 -10.69 25.11
N SER A 153 1.87 -10.36 24.22
CA SER A 153 0.45 -10.64 24.39
C SER A 153 0.01 -11.95 23.70
N GLY A 154 0.95 -12.73 23.17
CA GLY A 154 0.70 -14.05 22.57
C GLY A 154 0.60 -14.08 21.05
N ALA A 155 0.93 -12.99 20.36
CA ALA A 155 1.06 -12.97 18.90
C ALA A 155 2.36 -13.65 18.44
N ILE A 156 2.34 -14.23 17.25
CA ILE A 156 3.55 -14.72 16.57
C ILE A 156 4.08 -13.58 15.71
N VAL A 157 5.29 -13.11 15.98
CA VAL A 157 5.92 -12.06 15.17
C VAL A 157 7.05 -12.66 14.33
N LEU A 158 6.93 -12.52 13.01
CA LEU A 158 7.99 -12.85 12.07
C LEU A 158 8.84 -11.60 11.84
N TYR A 159 10.13 -11.71 12.15
CA TYR A 159 11.11 -10.65 11.98
C TYR A 159 11.91 -10.89 10.69
N PHE A 160 11.87 -9.91 9.79
CA PHE A 160 12.70 -9.84 8.59
C PHE A 160 13.60 -8.60 8.66
N ASP A 161 14.60 -8.52 7.78
CA ASP A 161 15.58 -7.41 7.77
C ASP A 161 14.93 -6.03 7.55
N ASP A 162 13.84 -5.98 6.78
CA ASP A 162 13.12 -4.79 6.34
C ASP A 162 11.65 -4.76 6.78
N GLU A 163 11.13 -5.85 7.34
CA GLU A 163 9.70 -6.01 7.60
C GLU A 163 9.41 -6.78 8.89
N ARG A 164 8.25 -6.52 9.50
CA ARG A 164 7.72 -7.33 10.60
C ARG A 164 6.27 -7.68 10.36
N ILE A 165 5.93 -8.92 10.62
CA ILE A 165 4.57 -9.43 10.43
C ILE A 165 4.11 -10.05 11.75
N ALA A 166 3.08 -9.45 12.36
CA ALA A 166 2.42 -10.04 13.52
C ALA A 166 1.24 -10.88 13.06
N LEU A 167 1.13 -12.08 13.62
CA LEU A 167 0.10 -13.06 13.30
C LEU A 167 -0.60 -13.47 14.58
N ASP A 168 -1.93 -13.55 14.52
CA ASP A 168 -2.67 -14.25 15.55
C ASP A 168 -2.33 -15.76 15.49
N LYS A 169 -2.26 -16.40 16.66
CA LYS A 169 -1.88 -17.81 16.77
C LYS A 169 -2.87 -18.74 16.06
N ASP A 170 -4.17 -18.54 16.28
CA ASP A 170 -5.22 -19.37 15.69
C ASP A 170 -5.34 -19.12 14.19
N TYR A 171 -5.07 -17.89 13.75
CA TYR A 171 -4.94 -17.56 12.33
C TYR A 171 -3.75 -18.30 11.70
N TRP A 172 -2.57 -18.25 12.33
CA TRP A 172 -1.36 -18.88 11.82
C TRP A 172 -1.47 -20.40 11.71
N ASP A 173 -2.06 -21.06 12.70
CA ASP A 173 -2.22 -22.52 12.70
C ASP A 173 -3.19 -22.99 11.61
N ARG A 174 -4.29 -22.26 11.37
CA ARG A 174 -5.21 -22.52 10.26
C ARG A 174 -4.54 -22.29 8.91
N PHE A 175 -3.77 -21.21 8.78
CA PHE A 175 -3.04 -20.88 7.56
C PHE A 175 -2.03 -21.97 7.17
N LYS A 176 -1.21 -22.44 8.13
CA LYS A 176 -0.27 -23.55 7.93
C LYS A 176 -0.97 -24.85 7.50
N SER A 177 -2.06 -25.19 8.18
CA SER A 177 -2.84 -26.38 7.87
C SER A 177 -3.41 -26.33 6.45
N LYS A 178 -3.85 -25.14 6.02
CA LYS A 178 -4.32 -24.93 4.65
C LYS A 178 -3.19 -25.07 3.64
N LEU A 179 -2.02 -24.45 3.87
CA LEU A 179 -0.87 -24.54 2.97
C LEU A 179 -0.45 -25.99 2.68
N MET A 180 -0.42 -26.83 3.72
CA MET A 180 -0.09 -28.27 3.58
C MET A 180 -1.11 -29.06 2.76
N THR A 181 -2.33 -28.53 2.58
CA THR A 181 -3.39 -29.18 1.79
C THR A 181 -3.34 -28.77 0.31
N ILE A 182 -2.65 -27.67 -0.03
CA ILE A 182 -2.65 -27.13 -1.39
C ILE A 182 -1.55 -27.81 -2.21
N ALA A 183 -1.95 -28.64 -3.18
CA ALA A 183 -1.06 -29.30 -4.14
C ALA A 183 -0.79 -28.49 -5.42
N ILE A 184 -1.28 -27.25 -5.48
CA ILE A 184 -1.13 -26.38 -6.63
C ILE A 184 0.27 -25.78 -6.59
N ARG A 185 1.05 -25.94 -7.66
CA ARG A 185 2.41 -25.41 -7.77
C ARG A 185 2.46 -23.93 -8.15
N ASP A 186 1.45 -23.43 -8.85
CA ASP A 186 1.39 -22.03 -9.24
C ASP A 186 1.15 -21.15 -8.02
N ALA A 187 2.15 -20.34 -7.67
CA ALA A 187 2.09 -19.41 -6.56
C ALA A 187 0.94 -18.40 -6.70
N LYS A 188 0.57 -18.02 -7.92
CA LYS A 188 -0.51 -17.04 -8.14
C LYS A 188 -1.88 -17.65 -7.83
N GLU A 189 -2.13 -18.88 -8.28
CA GLU A 189 -3.37 -19.59 -7.97
C GLU A 189 -3.50 -19.87 -6.47
N VAL A 190 -2.38 -20.15 -5.79
CA VAL A 190 -2.34 -20.35 -4.33
C VAL A 190 -2.63 -19.04 -3.59
N GLU A 191 -2.10 -17.92 -4.07
CA GLU A 191 -2.39 -16.59 -3.54
C GLU A 191 -3.89 -16.26 -3.62
N ASP A 192 -4.52 -16.47 -4.78
CA ASP A 192 -5.95 -16.22 -5.00
C ASP A 192 -6.85 -17.13 -4.13
N LEU A 193 -6.43 -18.38 -3.93
CA LEU A 193 -7.11 -19.34 -3.06
C LEU A 193 -7.03 -18.91 -1.59
N LEU A 194 -5.84 -18.52 -1.12
CA LEU A 194 -5.65 -18.03 0.25
C LEU A 194 -6.32 -16.68 0.48
N ALA A 195 -6.41 -15.84 -0.55
CA ALA A 195 -7.18 -14.59 -0.51
C ALA A 195 -8.68 -14.85 -0.33
N SER A 196 -9.20 -15.94 -0.93
CA SER A 196 -10.59 -16.34 -0.80
C SER A 196 -10.92 -16.93 0.59
N ASP A 197 -10.03 -17.75 1.14
CA ASP A 197 -10.25 -18.45 2.41
C ASP A 197 -9.92 -17.60 3.65
N PHE A 198 -8.90 -16.76 3.57
CA PHE A 198 -8.36 -15.99 4.71
C PHE A 198 -8.46 -14.47 4.50
N GLY A 199 -9.18 -14.03 3.46
CA GLY A 199 -9.28 -12.63 3.04
C GLY A 199 -8.02 -12.14 2.32
N GLU A 200 -8.06 -10.92 1.81
CA GLU A 200 -6.95 -10.28 1.07
C GLU A 200 -5.61 -10.36 1.82
N ASN A 201 -5.68 -10.29 3.15
CA ASN A 201 -4.55 -10.43 4.06
C ASN A 201 -3.85 -11.81 3.99
N GLY A 202 -4.58 -12.89 3.74
CA GLY A 202 -4.02 -14.23 3.59
C GLY A 202 -3.19 -14.40 2.32
N GLY A 203 -3.69 -13.88 1.19
CA GLY A 203 -2.93 -13.82 -0.06
C GLY A 203 -1.67 -12.96 0.07
N LYS A 204 -1.82 -11.76 0.67
CA LYS A 204 -0.68 -10.87 0.97
C LYS A 204 0.37 -11.54 1.85
N LEU A 205 -0.05 -12.25 2.90
CA LEU A 205 0.84 -13.01 3.78
C LEU A 205 1.61 -14.06 2.99
N PHE A 206 0.91 -14.89 2.19
CA PHE A 206 1.56 -15.90 1.36
C PHE A 206 2.58 -15.29 0.40
N ASN A 207 2.21 -14.25 -0.34
CA ASN A 207 3.08 -13.58 -1.30
C ASN A 207 4.35 -13.03 -0.63
N LYS A 208 4.20 -12.41 0.55
CA LYS A 208 5.33 -11.91 1.34
C LYS A 208 6.22 -13.06 1.83
N LEU A 209 5.64 -14.15 2.34
CA LEU A 209 6.42 -15.30 2.80
C LEU A 209 7.18 -15.99 1.66
N VAL A 210 6.59 -16.13 0.47
CA VAL A 210 7.26 -16.69 -0.71
C VAL A 210 8.42 -15.79 -1.16
N LYS A 211 8.19 -14.46 -1.24
CA LYS A 211 9.25 -13.51 -1.60
C LYS A 211 10.43 -13.51 -0.61
N LYS A 212 10.15 -13.75 0.67
CA LYS A 212 11.16 -13.86 1.73
C LYS A 212 11.77 -15.26 1.83
N GLY A 213 11.39 -16.20 0.95
CA GLY A 213 11.89 -17.57 0.95
C GLY A 213 11.42 -18.41 2.14
N MET A 214 10.45 -17.93 2.91
CA MET A 214 9.91 -18.62 4.09
C MET A 214 8.92 -19.72 3.72
N VAL A 215 8.28 -19.62 2.55
CA VAL A 215 7.33 -20.60 2.04
C VAL A 215 7.81 -21.07 0.68
N PHE A 216 7.91 -22.39 0.51
CA PHE A 216 8.28 -23.01 -0.75
C PHE A 216 7.38 -24.21 -1.05
N TYR A 217 7.30 -24.58 -2.32
CA TYR A 217 6.60 -25.78 -2.73
C TYR A 217 7.54 -26.98 -2.56
N ASP A 218 7.15 -27.91 -1.71
CA ASP A 218 7.84 -29.17 -1.49
C ASP A 218 7.39 -30.18 -2.55
N GLU A 219 8.31 -30.57 -3.43
CA GLU A 219 8.03 -31.53 -4.51
C GLU A 219 7.80 -32.96 -3.98
N ASP A 220 8.37 -33.31 -2.82
CA ASP A 220 8.23 -34.62 -2.21
C ASP A 220 6.87 -34.74 -1.51
N MET A 221 6.47 -33.68 -0.79
CA MET A 221 5.17 -33.63 -0.10
C MET A 221 4.02 -33.13 -0.97
N LYS A 222 4.31 -32.72 -2.22
CA LYS A 222 3.37 -32.08 -3.16
C LYS A 222 2.50 -31.03 -2.48
N SER A 223 3.10 -30.19 -1.65
CA SER A 223 2.39 -29.20 -0.84
C SER A 223 3.30 -28.04 -0.50
N TRP A 224 2.72 -26.92 -0.06
CA TRP A 224 3.50 -25.78 0.38
C TRP A 224 3.95 -25.97 1.82
N SER A 225 5.25 -25.88 2.05
CA SER A 225 5.86 -26.01 3.37
C SER A 225 6.57 -24.71 3.76
N LEU A 226 6.69 -24.52 5.08
CA LEU A 226 7.47 -23.42 5.65
C LEU A 226 8.92 -23.85 5.78
N SER A 227 9.85 -23.02 5.37
CA SER A 227 11.25 -23.18 5.76
C SER A 227 11.34 -23.02 7.26
N SER A 228 11.64 -24.10 7.96
CA SER A 228 11.98 -24.04 9.38
C SER A 228 13.27 -23.22 9.51
N SER A 229 13.15 -21.94 9.81
CA SER A 229 14.27 -21.15 10.32
C SER A 229 14.65 -21.76 11.67
N SER A 230 15.77 -22.50 11.68
CA SER A 230 16.49 -22.83 12.91
C SER A 230 17.25 -21.60 13.41
#